data_AF-A0A614Z962-F1
#
_entry.id   AF-A0A614Z962-F1
#
_cell.length_a   1.000
_cell.length_b   1.000
_cell.length_c   1.000
_cell.angle_alpha   90.00
_cell.angle_beta   90.00
_cell.angle_gamma   90.00
#
_symmetry.space_group_name_H-M   'P 1'
#
loop_
_entity.id
_entity.type
_entity.pdbx_description
1 polymer ?
#
loop_
_entity_poly.entity_id
_entity_poly.type
_entity_poly.pdbx_seq_one_letter_code
_entity_poly.pdbx_strand_id
1 'polypeptide(L)'
;MKLEQQLRQLSFSGLAAALLLMVVPQQAFAMHIMEGFLPPVWALAWWLLFLPCLWYGLVRLRRIVQEDNHQKVLLALCGAFIFVLSALKIPSVTGSCSHPTGV
;
A
#
# COMPACT_ATOMS: atom_id res chain seq x y z
N MET A 1 -43.69 0.03 -14.12
CA MET A 1 -43.50 -0.14 -12.65
C MET A 1 -42.43 -1.19 -12.33
N LYS A 2 -42.56 -2.47 -12.72
CA LYS A 2 -41.56 -3.53 -12.40
C LYS A 2 -40.20 -3.39 -13.12
N LEU A 3 -40.19 -2.91 -14.37
CA LEU A 3 -38.97 -2.75 -15.19
C LEU A 3 -38.02 -1.66 -14.65
N GLU A 4 -38.57 -0.53 -14.23
CA GLU A 4 -37.85 0.60 -13.59
C GLU A 4 -37.18 0.18 -12.28
N GLN A 5 -37.87 -0.63 -11.46
CA GLN A 5 -37.31 -1.18 -10.21
C GLN A 5 -36.16 -2.16 -10.47
N GLN A 6 -36.27 -3.00 -11.50
CA GLN A 6 -35.21 -3.92 -11.93
C GLN A 6 -33.98 -3.16 -12.45
N LEU A 7 -34.17 -2.11 -13.25
CA LEU A 7 -33.09 -1.23 -13.73
C LEU A 7 -32.37 -0.52 -12.58
N ARG A 8 -33.11 0.03 -11.60
CA ARG A 8 -32.53 0.64 -10.39
C ARG A 8 -31.77 -0.38 -9.54
N GLN A 9 -32.28 -1.59 -9.38
CA GLN A 9 -31.60 -2.67 -8.65
C GLN A 9 -30.32 -3.12 -9.36
N LEU A 10 -30.33 -3.20 -10.69
CA LEU A 10 -29.13 -3.49 -11.48
C LEU A 10 -28.08 -2.37 -11.35
N SER A 11 -28.51 -1.10 -11.36
CA SER A 11 -27.63 0.05 -11.18
C SER A 11 -27.04 0.12 -9.76
N PHE A 12 -27.84 -0.15 -8.73
CA PHE A 12 -27.37 -0.23 -7.34
C PHE A 12 -26.42 -1.41 -7.14
N SER A 13 -26.71 -2.56 -7.76
CA SER A 13 -25.83 -3.73 -7.76
C SER A 13 -24.52 -3.44 -8.47
N GLY A 14 -24.55 -2.74 -9.62
CA GLY A 14 -23.36 -2.32 -10.34
C GLY A 14 -22.50 -1.32 -9.55
N LEU A 15 -23.12 -0.36 -8.86
CA LEU A 15 -22.43 0.55 -7.95
C LEU A 15 -21.82 -0.17 -6.75
N ALA A 16 -22.56 -1.12 -6.15
CA ALA A 16 -22.06 -1.93 -5.04
C ALA A 16 -20.88 -2.82 -5.48
N ALA A 17 -20.94 -3.41 -6.67
CA ALA A 17 -19.85 -4.19 -7.24
C ALA A 17 -18.61 -3.32 -7.55
N ALA A 18 -18.80 -2.12 -8.10
CA ALA A 18 -17.69 -1.19 -8.33
C ALA A 18 -17.02 -0.74 -7.03
N LEU A 19 -17.82 -0.48 -5.98
CA LEU A 19 -17.32 -0.11 -4.66
C LEU A 19 -16.59 -1.28 -3.99
N LEU A 20 -17.10 -2.50 -4.16
CA LEU A 20 -16.44 -3.72 -3.69
C LEU A 20 -15.09 -3.93 -4.39
N LEU A 21 -15.03 -3.75 -5.71
CA LEU A 21 -13.80 -3.88 -6.50
C LEU A 21 -12.73 -2.83 -6.12
N MET A 22 -13.12 -1.64 -5.67
CA MET A 22 -12.18 -0.64 -5.14
C MET A 22 -11.65 -0.96 -3.74
N VAL A 23 -12.40 -1.74 -2.95
CA VAL A 23 -12.00 -2.13 -1.58
C VAL A 23 -11.16 -3.43 -1.60
N VAL A 24 -11.26 -4.24 -2.65
CA VAL A 24 -10.43 -5.44 -2.80
C VAL A 24 -8.96 -5.01 -2.91
N PRO A 25 -8.07 -5.49 -2.02
CA PRO A 25 -6.64 -5.20 -2.11
C PRO A 25 -6.09 -5.83 -3.39
N GLN A 26 -5.86 -4.99 -4.41
CA GLN A 26 -5.13 -5.39 -5.60
C GLN A 26 -3.67 -5.58 -5.20
N GLN A 27 -3.10 -6.76 -5.48
CA GLN A 27 -1.67 -7.00 -5.29
C GLN A 27 -0.89 -6.05 -6.18
N ALA A 28 -0.36 -4.98 -5.61
CA ALA A 28 0.49 -4.05 -6.31
C ALA A 28 1.85 -4.72 -6.54
N PHE A 29 2.17 -5.03 -7.80
CA PHE A 29 3.51 -5.46 -8.21
C PHE A 29 4.48 -4.26 -8.17
N ALA A 30 4.61 -3.63 -7.01
CA ALA A 30 5.48 -2.49 -6.79
C ALA A 30 6.91 -2.99 -6.58
N MET A 31 7.72 -2.94 -7.63
CA MET A 31 9.16 -3.03 -7.53
C MET A 31 9.78 -1.62 -7.48
N HIS A 32 10.95 -1.51 -6.87
CA HIS A 32 11.69 -0.25 -6.82
C HIS A 32 12.02 0.21 -8.24
N ILE A 33 11.58 1.41 -8.59
CA ILE A 33 11.98 2.06 -9.84
C ILE A 33 13.45 2.46 -9.69
N MET A 34 14.29 2.11 -10.67
CA MET A 34 15.71 2.45 -10.63
C MET A 34 15.92 3.98 -10.61
N GLU A 35 16.98 4.42 -9.95
CA GLU A 35 17.38 5.82 -9.95
C GLU A 35 17.66 6.31 -11.38
N GLY A 36 17.18 7.51 -11.71
CA GLY A 36 17.36 8.11 -13.05
C GLY A 36 16.38 7.66 -14.13
N PHE A 37 15.45 6.73 -13.84
CA PHE A 37 14.46 6.27 -14.82
C PHE A 37 13.28 7.23 -15.00
N LEU A 38 12.86 7.91 -13.92
CA LEU A 38 11.72 8.82 -13.96
C LEU A 38 12.16 10.25 -14.31
N PRO A 39 11.46 10.96 -15.22
CA PRO A 39 11.68 12.39 -15.44
C PRO A 39 11.50 13.18 -14.13
N PRO A 40 12.30 14.24 -13.89
CA PRO A 40 12.29 14.99 -12.61
C PRO A 40 10.90 15.52 -12.21
N VAL A 41 10.09 15.94 -13.19
CA VAL A 41 8.73 16.44 -12.97
C VAL A 41 7.81 15.36 -12.39
N TRP A 42 7.91 14.14 -12.92
CA TRP A 42 7.12 13.00 -12.45
C TRP A 42 7.56 12.52 -11.07
N ALA A 43 8.86 12.55 -10.79
CA ALA A 43 9.39 12.23 -9.46
C ALA A 43 8.84 13.19 -8.40
N LEU A 44 8.80 14.50 -8.70
CA LEU A 44 8.23 15.51 -7.81
C LEU A 44 6.72 15.33 -7.59
N ALA A 45 5.97 15.00 -8.64
CA ALA A 45 4.54 14.75 -8.53
C ALA A 45 4.22 13.59 -7.56
N TRP A 46 4.94 12.47 -7.67
CA TRP A 46 4.80 11.35 -6.76
C TRP A 46 5.24 11.67 -5.33
N TRP A 47 6.31 12.46 -5.17
CA TRP A 47 6.75 12.94 -3.86
C TRP A 47 5.69 13.81 -3.18
N LEU A 48 5.05 14.70 -3.93
CA LEU A 48 4.04 15.61 -3.41
C LEU A 48 2.76 14.87 -3.00
N LEU A 49 2.38 13.81 -3.72
CA LEU A 49 1.28 12.92 -3.35
C LEU A 49 1.60 12.06 -2.13
N PHE A 50 2.85 11.60 -1.99
CA PHE A 50 3.28 10.76 -0.87
C PHE A 50 3.47 11.55 0.44
N LEU A 51 3.94 12.79 0.35
CA LEU A 51 4.25 13.68 1.47
C LEU A 51 3.14 13.80 2.54
N PRO A 52 1.85 14.04 2.21
CA PRO A 52 0.80 14.16 3.23
C PRO A 52 0.59 12.86 4.01
N CYS A 53 0.65 11.71 3.33
CA CYS A 53 0.54 10.40 3.97
C CYS A 53 1.72 10.13 4.90
N LEU A 54 2.94 10.43 4.44
CA LEU A 54 4.16 10.31 5.25
C LEU A 54 4.09 11.22 6.48
N TRP A 55 3.71 12.48 6.31
CA TRP A 55 3.60 13.46 7.40
C TRP A 55 2.61 12.99 8.47
N TYR A 56 1.40 12.58 8.06
CA TYR A 56 0.39 12.07 8.99
C TYR A 56 0.88 10.82 9.74
N GLY A 57 1.52 9.89 9.01
CA GLY A 57 2.16 8.71 9.60
C GLY A 57 3.20 9.09 10.67
N LEU A 58 4.11 10.00 10.36
CA LEU A 58 5.15 10.46 11.28
C LEU A 58 4.59 11.16 12.52
N VAL A 59 3.58 12.04 12.36
CA VAL A 59 2.95 12.72 13.49
C VAL A 59 2.27 11.72 14.41
N ARG A 60 1.54 10.75 13.87
CA ARG A 60 0.89 9.70 14.64
C ARG A 60 1.91 8.81 15.35
N LEU A 61 2.98 8.43 14.65
CA LEU A 61 4.07 7.62 15.20
C LEU A 61 4.75 8.31 16.37
N ARG A 62 5.03 9.62 16.27
CA ARG A 62 5.62 10.40 17.36
C ARG A 62 4.76 10.42 18.61
N ARG A 63 3.44 10.58 18.47
CA ARG A 63 2.50 10.55 19.61
C ARG A 63 2.53 9.20 20.34
N ILE A 64 2.37 8.12 19.56
CA ILE A 64 2.43 6.72 20.01
C ILE A 64 3.72 6.44 20.80
N VAL A 65 4.85 6.88 20.25
CA VAL A 65 6.19 6.72 20.84
C VAL A 65 6.43 7.60 22.08
N GLN A 66 5.76 8.76 22.18
CA GLN A 66 5.85 9.65 23.34
C GLN A 66 5.02 9.14 24.53
N GLU A 67 3.90 8.47 24.27
CA GLU A 67 3.06 7.86 25.30
C GLU A 67 3.74 6.66 25.98
N ASP A 68 4.42 5.80 25.21
CA ASP A 68 5.13 4.65 25.75
C ASP A 68 6.50 4.42 25.06
N ASN A 69 7.57 4.46 25.85
CA ASN A 69 8.93 4.21 25.38
C ASN A 69 9.13 2.76 24.88
N HIS A 70 8.35 1.79 25.35
CA HIS A 70 8.41 0.40 24.91
C HIS A 70 8.02 0.27 23.43
N GLN A 71 7.13 1.13 22.93
CA GLN A 71 6.68 1.12 21.54
C GLN A 71 7.78 1.53 20.56
N LYS A 72 8.82 2.26 21.00
CA LYS A 72 10.01 2.52 20.17
C LYS A 72 10.73 1.23 19.78
N VAL A 73 10.86 0.31 20.74
CA VAL A 73 11.57 -0.96 20.55
C VAL A 73 10.78 -1.86 19.61
N LEU A 74 9.46 -1.97 19.81
CA LEU A 74 8.57 -2.70 18.90
C LEU A 74 8.59 -2.13 17.47
N LEU A 75 8.55 -0.81 17.33
CA LEU A 75 8.63 -0.15 16.03
C LEU A 75 9.96 -0.45 15.33
N ALA A 76 11.07 -0.38 16.04
CA ALA A 76 12.39 -0.72 15.50
C ALA A 76 12.47 -2.20 15.08
N LEU A 77 11.91 -3.11 15.90
CA LEU A 77 11.85 -4.53 15.59
C LEU A 77 10.97 -4.80 14.36
N CYS A 78 9.80 -4.18 14.26
CA CYS A 78 8.93 -4.27 13.08
C CYS A 78 9.65 -3.78 11.82
N GLY A 79 10.35 -2.65 11.89
CA GLY A 79 11.14 -2.14 10.77
C GLY A 79 12.26 -3.10 10.34
N ALA A 80 13.03 -3.61 11.30
CA ALA A 80 14.08 -4.59 11.03
C ALA A 80 13.50 -5.90 10.46
N PHE A 81 12.36 -6.36 10.98
CA PHE A 81 11.69 -7.56 10.51
C PHE A 81 11.19 -7.41 9.07
N ILE A 82 10.54 -6.30 8.72
CA ILE A 82 10.10 -6.02 7.35
C ILE A 82 11.30 -5.96 6.41
N PHE A 83 12.41 -5.35 6.83
CA PHE A 83 13.64 -5.30 6.04
C PHE A 83 14.25 -6.70 5.82
N VAL A 84 14.34 -7.53 6.86
CA VAL A 84 14.86 -8.90 6.76
C VAL A 84 13.95 -9.76 5.91
N LEU A 85 12.62 -9.67 6.11
CA LEU A 85 11.66 -10.30 5.23
C LEU A 85 11.92 -9.84 3.81
N SER A 86 12.09 -8.54 3.57
CA SER A 86 12.45 -7.88 2.30
C SER A 86 13.88 -8.18 1.77
N ALA A 87 14.67 -9.03 2.43
CA ALA A 87 15.93 -9.57 1.91
C ALA A 87 15.96 -11.12 1.78
N LEU A 88 14.96 -11.81 2.32
CA LEU A 88 14.74 -13.24 2.22
C LEU A 88 14.32 -13.72 0.81
N LYS A 89 15.26 -14.32 0.08
CA LYS A 89 14.99 -14.91 -1.24
C LYS A 89 13.97 -16.05 -1.14
N ILE A 90 12.83 -15.90 -1.83
CA ILE A 90 11.81 -16.96 -1.98
C ILE A 90 11.92 -17.51 -3.41
N PRO A 91 11.93 -18.86 -3.59
CA PRO A 91 11.94 -19.45 -4.92
C PRO A 91 10.66 -19.08 -5.67
N SER A 92 10.81 -18.44 -6.84
CA SER A 92 9.69 -18.18 -7.75
C SER A 92 9.35 -19.44 -8.54
N VAL A 93 8.06 -19.68 -8.75
CA VAL A 93 7.52 -20.82 -9.50
C VAL A 93 7.98 -20.82 -10.96
N THR A 94 8.55 -19.71 -11.46
CA THR A 94 9.04 -19.54 -12.84
C THR A 94 10.57 -19.54 -12.96
N GLY A 95 11.32 -20.03 -11.97
CA GLY A 95 12.78 -20.19 -12.07
C GLY A 95 13.60 -18.91 -11.83
N SER A 96 13.04 -17.95 -11.08
CA SER A 96 13.73 -16.74 -10.64
C SER A 96 13.80 -16.67 -9.11
N CYS A 97 14.73 -15.88 -8.58
CA CYS A 97 14.77 -15.54 -7.15
C CYS A 97 13.94 -14.27 -6.94
N SER A 98 12.75 -14.42 -6.36
CA SER A 98 11.89 -13.29 -5.99
C SER A 98 12.12 -12.90 -4.54
N HIS A 99 11.57 -11.75 -4.18
CA HIS A 99 11.72 -11.17 -2.86
C HIS A 99 10.34 -10.69 -2.36
N PRO A 100 9.81 -11.14 -1.19
CA PRO A 100 8.58 -10.58 -0.63
C PRO A 100 8.77 -9.11 -0.25
N THR A 101 7.95 -8.22 -0.79
CA THR A 101 8.03 -6.76 -0.58
C THR A 101 7.31 -6.28 0.68
N GLY A 102 6.72 -7.19 1.46
CA GLY A 102 6.06 -6.87 2.73
C GLY A 102 4.83 -5.98 2.61
N VAL A 103 4.22 -5.93 1.42
CA VAL A 103 2.97 -5.21 1.10
C VAL A 103 1.76 -6.14 1.11
#